data_AF-A0A183CR52-F1
#
_entry.id   AF-A0A183CR52-F1
#
_cell.length_a   1.000
_cell.length_b   1.000
_cell.length_c   1.000
_cell.angle_alpha   90.00
_cell.angle_beta   90.00
_cell.angle_gamma   90.00
#
_symmetry.space_group_name_H-M   'P 1'
#
loop_
_entity.id
_entity.type
_entity.pdbx_description
1 polymer ?
#
loop_
_entity_poly.entity_id
_entity_poly.type
_entity_poly.pdbx_seq_one_letter_code
_entity_poly.pdbx_strand_id
1 'polypeptide(L)'
;KERELELQKEHRRQEDNDKLRREFARQANDFHQWLGDTRGEMMEASGSLEQQLDTIRRKAQDIKAQRAKLKKVEDLGALLEEHLILDNRYTEHSTVGLAQAWDQLDQLAMRMQHNLEQQIQARNQSGVSEEALREFSMMFRHFDREKLGRLDHQQFKSCLRALGYDLPMVDEGQPEPEFQRILDLVDPNRDGYVTLQEFMAFMINKETENVRSSEEIEMAFRALSKEFRPYVIAEELFA
;
A
#
# COMPACT_ATOMS: atom_id res chain seq x y z
N LYS A 1 41.28 40.06 44.65
CA LYS A 1 40.01 39.55 45.21
C LYS A 1 38.86 39.67 44.19
N GLU A 2 38.55 40.86 43.67
CA GLU A 2 37.48 41.05 42.67
C GLU A 2 37.75 40.34 41.33
N ARG A 3 38.95 40.53 40.75
CA ARG A 3 39.41 39.81 39.55
C ARG A 3 39.39 38.28 39.68
N GLU A 4 39.67 37.77 40.87
CA GLU A 4 39.69 36.33 41.14
C GLU A 4 38.26 35.77 41.17
N LEU A 5 37.31 36.56 41.67
CA LEU A 5 35.89 36.23 41.71
C LEU A 5 35.26 36.27 40.31
N GLU A 6 35.67 37.23 39.46
CA GLU A 6 35.28 37.29 38.05
C GLU A 6 35.82 36.10 37.25
N LEU A 7 37.10 35.74 37.45
CA LEU A 7 37.71 34.57 36.82
C LEU A 7 36.99 33.27 37.22
N GLN A 8 36.63 33.12 38.49
CA GLN A 8 35.86 31.95 38.95
C GLN A 8 34.45 31.90 38.36
N LYS A 9 33.78 33.04 38.21
CA LYS A 9 32.47 33.12 37.55
C LYS A 9 32.54 32.73 36.08
N GLU A 10 33.54 33.25 35.36
CA GLU A 10 33.73 32.93 33.95
C GLU A 10 34.13 31.47 33.77
N HIS A 11 34.98 30.91 34.64
CA HIS A 11 35.32 29.49 34.62
C HIS A 11 34.09 28.60 34.76
N ARG A 12 33.23 28.88 35.74
CA ARG A 12 31.97 28.12 35.93
C ARG A 12 31.06 28.22 34.72
N ARG A 13 30.94 29.40 34.12
CA ARG A 13 30.17 29.61 32.89
C ARG A 13 30.71 28.75 31.75
N GLN A 14 32.03 28.70 31.57
CA GLN A 14 32.67 27.86 30.55
C GLN A 14 32.42 26.36 30.81
N GLU A 15 32.52 25.92 32.06
CA GLU A 15 32.24 24.53 32.44
C GLU A 15 30.77 24.13 32.19
N ASP A 16 29.83 24.99 32.56
CA ASP A 16 28.40 24.72 32.37
C ASP A 16 28.01 24.76 30.89
N ASN A 17 28.59 25.68 30.12
CA ASN A 17 28.45 25.72 28.66
C ASN A 17 29.03 24.45 27.99
N ASP A 18 30.17 23.93 28.46
CA ASP A 18 30.75 22.69 27.93
C ASP A 18 29.89 21.47 28.27
N LYS A 19 29.33 21.40 29.48
CA LYS A 19 28.35 20.35 29.85
C LYS A 19 27.13 20.38 28.93
N LEU A 20 26.58 21.57 28.67
CA LEU A 20 25.41 21.73 27.81
C LEU A 20 25.70 21.29 26.37
N ARG A 21 26.88 21.66 25.83
CA ARG A 21 27.35 21.18 24.52
C ARG A 21 27.42 19.65 24.45
N ARG A 22 28.02 19.01 25.46
CA ARG A 22 28.14 17.54 25.49
C ARG A 22 26.78 16.86 25.58
N GLU A 23 25.87 17.39 26.39
CA GLU A 23 24.53 16.80 26.53
C GLU A 23 23.73 16.92 25.24
N PHE A 24 23.74 18.09 24.60
CA PHE A 24 23.14 18.26 23.28
C PHE A 24 23.73 17.29 22.27
N ALA A 25 25.06 17.22 22.18
CA ALA A 25 25.75 16.37 21.22
C ALA A 25 25.43 14.89 21.40
N ARG A 26 25.35 14.42 22.65
CA ARG A 26 24.94 13.05 22.94
C ARG A 26 23.53 12.76 22.42
N GLN A 27 22.55 13.59 22.79
CA GLN A 27 21.16 13.39 22.37
C GLN A 27 21.01 13.50 20.84
N ALA A 28 21.72 14.45 20.22
CA ALA A 28 21.71 14.68 18.78
C ALA A 28 22.29 13.49 18.00
N ASN A 29 23.46 12.98 18.42
CA ASN A 29 24.13 11.85 17.78
C ASN A 29 23.32 10.55 17.95
N ASP A 30 22.81 10.28 19.16
CA ASP A 30 21.99 9.11 19.44
C ASP A 30 20.70 9.13 18.60
N PHE A 31 20.06 10.31 18.48
CA PHE A 31 18.86 10.46 17.67
C PHE A 31 19.15 10.33 16.18
N HIS A 32 20.26 10.89 15.69
CA HIS A 32 20.68 10.75 14.30
C HIS A 32 20.94 9.29 13.91
N GLN A 33 21.67 8.56 14.75
CA GLN A 33 21.92 7.15 14.52
C GLN A 33 20.60 6.36 14.45
N TRP A 34 19.70 6.59 15.40
CA TRP A 34 18.39 5.94 15.41
C TRP A 34 17.55 6.25 14.15
N LEU A 35 17.60 7.48 13.62
CA LEU A 35 16.96 7.83 12.35
C LEU A 35 17.53 7.02 11.19
N GLY A 36 18.86 6.88 11.13
CA GLY A 36 19.56 6.11 10.11
C GLY A 36 19.20 4.63 10.15
N ASP A 37 19.25 4.02 11.34
CA ASP A 37 18.95 2.61 11.56
C ASP A 37 17.48 2.30 11.21
N THR A 38 16.55 3.12 11.71
CA THR A 38 15.11 2.96 11.44
C THR A 38 14.81 3.05 9.94
N ARG A 39 15.48 3.96 9.23
CA ARG A 39 15.34 4.08 7.77
C ARG A 39 15.84 2.83 7.05
N GLY A 40 16.98 2.28 7.48
CA GLY A 40 17.55 1.04 6.92
C GLY A 40 16.59 -0.14 7.10
N GLU A 41 16.11 -0.35 8.31
CA GLU A 41 15.18 -1.43 8.65
C GLU A 41 13.87 -1.36 7.86
N MET A 42 13.35 -0.16 7.60
CA MET A 42 12.15 0.00 6.78
C MET A 42 12.38 -0.40 5.32
N MET A 43 13.58 -0.14 4.77
CA MET A 43 13.93 -0.52 3.39
C MET A 43 14.25 -2.01 3.24
N GLU A 44 14.74 -2.65 4.31
CA GLU A 44 15.06 -4.08 4.35
C GLU A 44 13.84 -4.97 4.69
N ALA A 45 12.66 -4.37 4.91
CA ALA A 45 11.43 -5.11 5.16
C ALA A 45 11.13 -6.04 3.98
N SER A 46 11.17 -7.35 4.24
CA SER A 46 10.94 -8.41 3.27
C SER A 46 9.83 -9.35 3.76
N GLY A 47 9.26 -10.14 2.84
CA GLY A 47 8.12 -11.01 3.13
C GLY A 47 6.87 -10.61 2.35
N SER A 48 5.70 -11.09 2.78
CA SER A 48 4.43 -10.76 2.12
C SER A 48 4.06 -9.29 2.27
N LEU A 49 3.20 -8.76 1.40
CA LEU A 49 2.75 -7.37 1.46
C LEU A 49 2.12 -7.04 2.83
N GLU A 50 1.39 -7.98 3.43
CA GLU A 50 0.78 -7.85 4.75
C GLU A 50 1.83 -7.80 5.88
N GLN A 51 2.88 -8.61 5.79
CA GLN A 51 3.98 -8.61 6.76
C GLN A 51 4.82 -7.33 6.67
N GLN A 52 5.10 -6.88 5.44
CA GLN A 52 5.77 -5.60 5.21
C GLN A 52 4.93 -4.45 5.76
N LEU A 53 3.62 -4.44 5.51
CA LEU A 53 2.72 -3.41 6.00
C LEU A 53 2.67 -3.36 7.54
N ASP A 54 2.58 -4.52 8.21
CA ASP A 54 2.60 -4.58 9.68
C ASP A 54 3.92 -4.04 10.24
N THR A 55 5.05 -4.41 9.62
CA THR A 55 6.38 -3.91 10.01
C THR A 55 6.46 -2.39 9.88
N ILE A 56 6.06 -1.85 8.73
CA ILE A 56 6.06 -0.40 8.49
C ILE A 56 5.11 0.33 9.45
N ARG A 57 3.93 -0.24 9.74
CA ARG A 57 2.99 0.35 10.72
C ARG A 57 3.58 0.44 12.12
N ARG A 58 4.26 -0.61 12.59
CA ARG A 58 4.95 -0.59 13.89
C ARG A 58 6.05 0.46 13.90
N LYS A 59 6.89 0.51 12.86
CA LYS A 59 7.94 1.53 12.73
C LYS A 59 7.38 2.95 12.68
N ALA A 60 6.26 3.18 11.98
CA ALA A 60 5.58 4.47 11.96
C ALA A 60 5.07 4.90 13.36
N GLN A 61 4.58 3.96 14.17
CA GLN A 61 4.22 4.24 15.56
C GLN A 61 5.45 4.60 16.41
N ASP A 62 6.55 3.86 16.24
CA ASP A 62 7.81 4.15 16.91
C ASP A 62 8.35 5.53 16.53
N ILE A 63 8.29 5.90 15.25
CA ILE A 63 8.72 7.21 14.74
C ILE A 63 7.95 8.34 15.41
N LYS A 64 6.63 8.20 15.53
CA LYS A 64 5.77 9.15 16.24
C LYS A 64 6.08 9.22 17.73
N ALA A 65 6.32 8.08 18.37
CA ALA A 65 6.67 8.03 19.79
C ALA A 65 8.02 8.73 20.07
N GLN A 66 8.98 8.64 19.16
CA GLN A 66 10.27 9.31 19.29
C GLN A 66 10.22 10.84 19.08
N ARG A 67 9.07 11.43 18.74
CA ARG A 67 8.90 12.89 18.73
C ARG A 67 9.27 13.54 20.06
N ALA A 68 9.10 12.83 21.18
CA ALA A 68 9.51 13.29 22.50
C ALA A 68 11.04 13.45 22.64
N LYS A 69 11.85 12.60 21.97
CA LYS A 69 13.30 12.76 21.94
C LYS A 69 13.71 13.95 21.07
N LEU A 70 13.07 14.13 19.91
CA LEU A 70 13.29 15.32 19.08
C LEU A 70 12.99 16.60 19.87
N LYS A 71 11.90 16.62 20.63
CA LYS A 71 11.56 17.76 21.49
C LYS A 71 12.65 18.07 22.53
N LYS A 72 13.25 17.04 23.16
CA LYS A 72 14.38 17.25 24.08
C LYS A 72 15.60 17.86 23.39
N VAL A 73 15.88 17.44 22.14
CA VAL A 73 16.96 18.02 21.33
C VAL A 73 16.66 19.47 20.98
N GLU A 74 15.42 19.79 20.60
CA GLU A 74 14.96 21.17 20.35
C GLU A 74 15.10 22.04 21.60
N ASP A 75 14.66 21.56 22.77
CA ASP A 75 14.75 22.28 24.04
C ASP A 75 16.22 22.54 24.45
N LEU A 76 17.11 21.55 24.27
CA LEU A 76 18.55 21.72 24.52
C LEU A 76 19.20 22.69 23.52
N GLY A 77 18.76 22.68 22.26
CA GLY A 77 19.23 23.63 21.25
C GLY A 77 18.82 25.06 21.58
N ALA A 78 17.59 25.27 22.04
CA ALA A 78 17.12 26.59 22.50
C ALA A 78 17.96 27.11 23.69
N LEU A 79 18.32 26.22 24.63
CA LEU A 79 19.22 26.59 25.74
C LEU A 79 20.64 26.96 25.25
N LEU A 80 21.17 26.26 24.25
CA LEU A 80 22.46 26.62 23.65
C LEU A 80 22.39 28.01 23.00
N GLU A 81 21.33 28.31 22.25
CA GLU A 81 21.10 29.61 21.63
C GLU A 81 20.94 30.74 22.68
N GLU A 82 20.19 30.49 23.75
CA GLU A 82 20.03 31.44 24.87
C GLU A 82 21.38 31.77 25.53
N HIS A 83 22.25 30.77 25.67
CA HIS A 83 23.62 30.95 26.18
C HIS A 83 24.60 31.52 25.14
N LEU A 84 24.13 31.84 23.92
CA LEU A 84 24.91 32.31 22.77
C LEU A 84 26.01 31.33 22.35
N ILE A 85 25.75 30.04 22.51
CA ILE A 85 26.65 28.95 22.12
C ILE A 85 26.27 28.48 20.73
N LEU A 86 26.93 29.03 19.72
CA LEU A 86 26.63 28.74 18.31
C LEU A 86 27.34 27.49 17.77
N ASP A 87 28.54 27.21 18.30
CA ASP A 87 29.35 26.06 17.89
C ASP A 87 29.39 24.96 18.96
N ASN A 88 29.24 23.73 18.50
CA ASN A 88 29.39 22.53 19.30
C ASN A 88 30.43 21.60 18.69
N ARG A 89 31.59 21.46 19.33
CA ARG A 89 32.69 20.61 18.86
C ARG A 89 32.42 19.10 18.95
N TYR A 90 31.32 18.71 19.59
CA TYR A 90 31.01 17.30 19.89
C TYR A 90 29.96 16.71 18.94
N THR A 91 29.34 17.52 18.07
CA THR A 91 28.38 17.06 17.07
C THR A 91 28.35 18.03 15.88
N GLU A 92 28.15 17.49 14.69
CA GLU A 92 27.90 18.28 13.47
C GLU A 92 26.40 18.45 13.20
N HIS A 93 25.54 17.84 14.02
CA HIS A 93 24.10 17.84 13.83
C HIS A 93 23.45 19.06 14.49
N SER A 94 22.67 19.81 13.72
CA SER A 94 21.85 20.91 14.24
C SER A 94 20.44 20.43 14.59
N THR A 95 19.76 21.17 15.47
CA THR A 95 18.34 20.94 15.81
C THR A 95 17.47 20.91 14.55
N VAL A 96 17.64 21.90 13.68
CA VAL A 96 16.89 22.02 12.42
C VAL A 96 17.18 20.84 11.50
N GLY A 97 18.44 20.42 11.39
CA GLY A 97 18.82 19.28 10.55
C GLY A 97 18.20 17.96 11.04
N LEU A 98 18.16 17.75 12.36
CA LEU A 98 17.54 16.56 12.95
C LEU A 98 16.01 16.57 12.83
N ALA A 99 15.38 17.73 12.99
CA ALA A 99 13.93 17.88 12.78
C ALA A 99 13.56 17.55 11.33
N GLN A 100 14.30 18.10 10.36
CA GLN A 100 14.11 17.78 8.94
C GLN A 100 14.32 16.31 8.63
N ALA A 101 15.36 15.68 9.19
CA ALA A 101 15.63 14.26 8.99
C ALA A 101 14.51 13.37 9.57
N TRP A 102 13.95 13.75 10.72
CA TRP A 102 12.79 13.08 11.30
C TRP A 102 11.53 13.25 10.45
N ASP A 103 11.23 14.46 9.99
CA ASP A 103 10.09 14.72 9.10
C ASP A 103 10.19 13.91 7.80
N GLN A 104 11.38 13.83 7.21
CA GLN A 104 11.62 13.02 6.02
C GLN A 104 11.38 11.53 6.26
N LEU A 105 11.76 11.02 7.44
CA LEU A 105 11.54 9.63 7.82
C LEU A 105 10.05 9.34 8.05
N ASP A 106 9.32 10.23 8.74
CA ASP A 106 7.87 10.09 8.95
C ASP A 106 7.10 10.12 7.63
N GLN A 107 7.47 11.04 6.72
CA GLN A 107 6.89 11.08 5.37
C GLN A 107 7.23 9.84 4.54
N LEU A 108 8.43 9.27 4.69
CA LEU A 108 8.77 8.00 4.05
C LEU A 108 7.88 6.88 4.55
N ALA A 109 7.70 6.76 5.88
CA ALA A 109 6.84 5.75 6.49
C ALA A 109 5.39 5.85 5.99
N MET A 110 4.84 7.06 5.95
CA MET A 110 3.49 7.32 5.42
C MET A 110 3.34 6.90 3.97
N ARG A 111 4.31 7.26 3.11
CA ARG A 111 4.28 6.90 1.69
C ARG A 111 4.40 5.39 1.48
N MET A 112 5.30 4.73 2.21
CA MET A 112 5.46 3.27 2.13
C MET A 112 4.20 2.54 2.61
N GLN A 113 3.62 2.98 3.73
CA GLN A 113 2.36 2.42 4.24
C GLN A 113 1.24 2.58 3.20
N HIS A 114 1.06 3.79 2.67
CA HIS A 114 0.04 4.06 1.66
C HIS A 114 0.26 3.22 0.39
N ASN A 115 1.50 3.13 -0.09
CA ASN A 115 1.82 2.33 -1.28
C ASN A 115 1.51 0.84 -1.07
N LEU A 116 1.87 0.28 0.08
CA LEU A 116 1.56 -1.11 0.43
C LEU A 116 0.04 -1.32 0.57
N GLU A 117 -0.67 -0.40 1.23
CA GLU A 117 -2.13 -0.45 1.34
C GLU A 117 -2.80 -0.39 -0.04
N GLN A 118 -2.33 0.47 -0.94
CA GLN A 118 -2.81 0.54 -2.32
C GLN A 118 -2.51 -0.74 -3.10
N GLN A 119 -1.33 -1.35 -2.93
CA GLN A 119 -1.01 -2.63 -3.57
C GLN A 119 -1.89 -3.77 -3.06
N ILE A 120 -2.09 -3.85 -1.73
CA ILE A 120 -2.98 -4.86 -1.12
C ILE A 120 -4.42 -4.61 -1.56
N GLN A 121 -4.86 -3.36 -1.57
CA GLN A 121 -6.19 -2.99 -2.02
C GLN A 121 -6.38 -3.31 -3.50
N ALA A 122 -5.40 -3.05 -4.36
CA ALA A 122 -5.45 -3.45 -5.77
C ALA A 122 -5.51 -4.98 -5.91
N ARG A 123 -4.74 -5.74 -5.12
CA ARG A 123 -4.80 -7.21 -5.07
C ARG A 123 -6.16 -7.73 -4.59
N ASN A 124 -6.75 -7.08 -3.59
CA ASN A 124 -8.04 -7.48 -3.02
C ASN A 124 -9.23 -7.01 -3.86
N GLN A 125 -9.14 -5.84 -4.50
CA GLN A 125 -10.11 -5.33 -5.47
C GLN A 125 -10.04 -6.07 -6.79
N SER A 126 -8.89 -6.61 -7.17
CA SER A 126 -8.83 -7.56 -8.26
C SER A 126 -9.51 -8.88 -7.91
N GLY A 127 -9.69 -9.22 -6.61
CA GLY A 127 -10.41 -10.37 -6.03
C GLY A 127 -10.22 -11.73 -6.73
N VAL A 128 -9.19 -11.82 -7.54
CA VAL A 128 -8.81 -12.90 -8.46
C VAL A 128 -7.40 -13.27 -8.06
N SER A 129 -7.15 -14.57 -7.87
CA SER A 129 -5.82 -15.06 -7.51
C SER A 129 -4.79 -14.75 -8.61
N GLU A 130 -3.50 -14.68 -8.27
CA GLU A 130 -2.44 -14.55 -9.29
C GLU A 130 -2.51 -15.67 -10.34
N GLU A 131 -2.96 -16.86 -9.93
CA GLU A 131 -3.21 -18.01 -10.81
C GLU A 131 -4.31 -17.70 -11.83
N ALA A 132 -5.44 -17.15 -11.39
CA ALA A 132 -6.54 -16.79 -12.30
C ALA A 132 -6.18 -15.61 -13.22
N LEU A 133 -5.45 -14.59 -12.74
CA LEU A 133 -4.90 -13.53 -13.61
C LEU A 133 -3.94 -14.10 -14.67
N ARG A 134 -3.15 -15.10 -14.30
CA ARG A 134 -2.24 -15.81 -15.20
C ARG A 134 -3.00 -16.65 -16.22
N GLU A 135 -4.07 -17.34 -15.80
CA GLU A 135 -4.96 -18.07 -16.69
C GLU A 135 -5.64 -17.14 -17.71
N PHE A 136 -6.17 -15.99 -17.28
CA PHE A 136 -6.77 -15.00 -18.19
C PHE A 136 -5.76 -14.48 -19.21
N SER A 137 -4.55 -14.17 -18.76
CA SER A 137 -3.46 -13.73 -19.64
C SER A 137 -3.02 -14.82 -20.62
N MET A 138 -2.94 -16.08 -20.17
CA MET A 138 -2.62 -17.23 -21.01
C MET A 138 -3.72 -17.50 -22.04
N MET A 139 -4.98 -17.38 -21.65
CA MET A 139 -6.11 -17.61 -22.53
C MET A 139 -6.22 -16.51 -23.59
N PHE A 140 -6.10 -15.24 -23.21
CA PHE A 140 -6.06 -14.13 -24.17
C PHE A 140 -4.97 -14.36 -25.22
N ARG A 141 -3.76 -14.74 -24.78
CA ARG A 141 -2.62 -14.99 -25.68
C ARG A 141 -2.81 -16.21 -26.58
N HIS A 142 -3.60 -17.19 -26.16
CA HIS A 142 -3.93 -18.35 -26.99
C HIS A 142 -4.79 -17.96 -28.19
N PHE A 143 -5.73 -17.02 -27.99
CA PHE A 143 -6.62 -16.53 -29.04
C PHE A 143 -6.02 -15.38 -29.86
N ASP A 144 -5.12 -14.56 -29.28
CA ASP A 144 -4.32 -13.54 -30.00
C ASP A 144 -3.13 -14.18 -30.74
N ARG A 145 -3.43 -15.00 -31.76
CA ARG A 145 -2.43 -15.73 -32.55
C ARG A 145 -1.43 -14.79 -33.24
N GLU A 146 -1.89 -13.60 -33.61
CA GLU A 146 -1.11 -12.59 -34.32
C GLU A 146 -0.32 -11.67 -33.37
N LYS A 147 -0.51 -11.80 -32.05
CA LYS A 147 0.15 -10.98 -31.00
C LYS A 147 -0.08 -9.49 -31.21
N LEU A 148 -1.27 -9.14 -31.67
CA LEU A 148 -1.67 -7.77 -31.97
C LEU A 148 -2.08 -7.01 -30.71
N GLY A 149 -2.18 -7.70 -29.56
CA GLY A 149 -2.61 -7.13 -28.28
C GLY A 149 -4.11 -6.87 -28.19
N ARG A 150 -4.89 -7.40 -29.14
CA ARG A 150 -6.33 -7.21 -29.28
C ARG A 150 -6.98 -8.44 -29.91
N LEU A 151 -8.20 -8.74 -29.50
CA LEU A 151 -9.05 -9.78 -30.08
C LEU A 151 -10.19 -9.14 -30.84
N ASP A 152 -10.52 -9.65 -32.02
CA ASP A 152 -11.79 -9.31 -32.66
C ASP A 152 -12.97 -9.93 -31.88
N HIS A 153 -14.20 -9.50 -32.18
CA HIS A 153 -15.40 -9.99 -31.48
C HIS A 153 -15.58 -11.52 -31.58
N GLN A 154 -15.18 -12.18 -32.67
CA GLN A 154 -15.29 -13.63 -32.81
C GLN A 154 -14.26 -14.36 -31.94
N GLN A 155 -13.02 -13.85 -31.90
CA GLN A 155 -11.94 -14.35 -31.07
C GLN A 155 -12.25 -14.15 -29.58
N PHE A 156 -12.75 -12.98 -29.20
CA PHE A 156 -13.18 -12.69 -27.83
C PHE A 156 -14.33 -13.60 -27.40
N LYS A 157 -15.35 -13.80 -28.26
CA LYS A 157 -16.45 -14.74 -28.01
C LYS A 157 -15.96 -16.18 -27.80
N SER A 158 -15.00 -16.61 -28.62
CA SER A 158 -14.40 -17.95 -28.50
C SER A 158 -13.60 -18.10 -27.20
N CYS A 159 -12.91 -17.03 -26.79
CA CYS A 159 -12.18 -16.96 -25.53
C CYS A 159 -13.12 -17.09 -24.31
N LEU A 160 -14.25 -16.36 -24.30
CA LEU A 160 -15.26 -16.45 -23.24
C LEU A 160 -15.82 -17.87 -23.10
N ARG A 161 -16.15 -18.53 -24.22
CA ARG A 161 -16.61 -19.93 -24.20
C ARG A 161 -15.54 -20.89 -23.67
N ALA A 162 -14.28 -20.69 -24.03
CA ALA A 162 -13.16 -21.51 -23.54
C ALA A 162 -12.93 -21.34 -22.02
N LEU A 163 -13.24 -20.17 -21.48
CA LEU A 163 -13.23 -19.88 -20.04
C LEU A 163 -14.50 -20.36 -19.32
N GLY A 164 -15.43 -21.02 -20.01
CA GLY A 164 -16.64 -21.59 -19.41
C GLY A 164 -17.82 -20.65 -19.31
N TYR A 165 -17.79 -19.46 -19.95
CA TYR A 165 -18.98 -18.63 -20.07
C TYR A 165 -19.99 -19.28 -21.02
N ASP A 166 -21.14 -19.65 -20.48
CA ASP A 166 -22.25 -20.20 -21.26
C ASP A 166 -22.95 -19.08 -22.04
N LEU A 167 -22.47 -18.84 -23.25
CA LEU A 167 -23.13 -17.95 -24.21
C LEU A 167 -24.08 -18.81 -25.07
N PRO A 168 -25.41 -18.65 -24.93
CA PRO A 168 -26.39 -19.47 -25.64
C PRO A 168 -26.11 -19.44 -27.14
N MET A 169 -26.07 -20.63 -27.77
CA MET A 169 -25.92 -20.71 -29.22
C MET A 169 -27.19 -20.18 -29.89
N VAL A 170 -27.04 -19.10 -30.63
CA VAL A 170 -28.10 -18.53 -31.47
C VAL A 170 -27.73 -18.80 -32.93
N ASP A 171 -28.75 -19.02 -33.78
CA ASP A 171 -28.56 -19.27 -35.21
C ASP A 171 -27.77 -18.14 -35.89
N GLU A 172 -26.97 -18.48 -36.91
CA GLU A 172 -26.19 -17.51 -37.69
C GLU A 172 -27.08 -16.37 -38.21
N GLY A 173 -26.80 -15.14 -37.76
CA GLY A 173 -27.52 -13.93 -38.16
C GLY A 173 -28.56 -13.42 -37.16
N GLN A 174 -28.78 -14.11 -36.03
CA GLN A 174 -29.60 -13.57 -34.94
C GLN A 174 -28.77 -12.73 -33.95
N PRO A 175 -29.35 -11.65 -33.38
CA PRO A 175 -28.66 -10.86 -32.38
C PRO A 175 -28.49 -11.68 -31.10
N GLU A 176 -27.28 -11.66 -30.54
CA GLU A 176 -26.93 -12.35 -29.30
C GLU A 176 -26.98 -11.34 -28.15
N PRO A 177 -28.13 -11.17 -27.47
CA PRO A 177 -28.32 -10.07 -26.52
C PRO A 177 -27.36 -10.15 -25.32
N GLU A 178 -26.94 -11.33 -24.91
CA GLU A 178 -25.95 -11.50 -23.83
C GLU A 178 -24.54 -11.09 -24.27
N PHE A 179 -24.10 -11.55 -25.43
CA PHE A 179 -22.81 -11.16 -25.96
C PHE A 179 -22.77 -9.65 -26.29
N GLN A 180 -23.86 -9.09 -26.80
CA GLN A 180 -23.96 -7.66 -27.06
C GLN A 180 -23.88 -6.82 -25.78
N ARG A 181 -24.52 -7.26 -24.69
CA ARG A 181 -24.40 -6.61 -23.37
C ARG A 181 -22.97 -6.65 -22.83
N ILE A 182 -22.25 -7.74 -23.08
CA ILE A 182 -20.83 -7.84 -22.74
C ILE A 182 -20.05 -6.85 -23.61
N LEU A 183 -20.24 -6.85 -24.93
CA LEU A 183 -19.56 -5.91 -25.83
C LEU A 183 -19.82 -4.44 -25.46
N ASP A 184 -21.02 -4.07 -25.04
CA ASP A 184 -21.31 -2.70 -24.61
C ASP A 184 -20.51 -2.28 -23.35
N LEU A 185 -20.03 -3.25 -22.56
CA LEU A 185 -19.17 -3.03 -21.39
C LEU A 185 -17.67 -3.04 -21.76
N VAL A 186 -17.26 -3.92 -22.69
CA VAL A 186 -15.84 -4.18 -22.99
C VAL A 186 -15.32 -3.40 -24.21
N ASP A 187 -16.19 -3.06 -25.17
CA ASP A 187 -15.92 -2.27 -26.39
C ASP A 187 -16.95 -1.12 -26.53
N PRO A 188 -16.94 -0.13 -25.61
CA PRO A 188 -17.90 0.98 -25.64
C PRO A 188 -17.69 1.94 -26.81
N ASN A 189 -16.48 2.00 -27.36
CA ASN A 189 -16.10 2.73 -28.57
C ASN A 189 -16.54 2.02 -29.85
N ARG A 190 -16.94 0.75 -29.77
CA ARG A 190 -17.38 -0.10 -30.90
C ARG A 190 -16.37 -0.09 -32.04
N ASP A 191 -15.09 -0.16 -31.69
CA ASP A 191 -14.03 -0.20 -32.70
C ASP A 191 -13.84 -1.61 -33.29
N GLY A 192 -14.58 -2.60 -32.77
CA GLY A 192 -14.58 -3.97 -33.27
C GLY A 192 -13.52 -4.86 -32.62
N TYR A 193 -12.76 -4.32 -31.66
CA TYR A 193 -11.66 -5.00 -31.01
C TYR A 193 -11.76 -4.87 -29.48
N VAL A 194 -11.28 -5.91 -28.80
CA VAL A 194 -11.16 -5.95 -27.34
C VAL A 194 -9.68 -6.08 -27.00
N THR A 195 -9.12 -5.07 -26.36
CA THR A 195 -7.72 -5.07 -25.93
C THR A 195 -7.51 -5.97 -24.71
N LEU A 196 -6.25 -6.36 -24.46
CA LEU A 196 -5.90 -7.10 -23.24
C LEU A 196 -6.34 -6.36 -21.97
N GLN A 197 -6.23 -5.03 -21.95
CA GLN A 197 -6.61 -4.23 -20.79
C GLN A 197 -8.12 -4.29 -20.53
N GLU A 198 -8.94 -4.14 -21.58
CA GLU A 198 -10.40 -4.23 -21.47
C GLU A 198 -10.85 -5.65 -21.11
N PHE A 199 -10.22 -6.66 -21.72
CA PHE A 199 -10.44 -8.07 -21.38
C PHE A 199 -10.14 -8.36 -19.90
N MET A 200 -8.98 -7.93 -19.40
CA MET A 200 -8.59 -8.13 -18.01
C MET A 200 -9.53 -7.39 -17.05
N ALA A 201 -9.92 -6.15 -17.38
CA ALA A 201 -10.87 -5.40 -16.59
C ALA A 201 -12.25 -6.08 -16.52
N PHE A 202 -12.72 -6.64 -17.65
CA PHE A 202 -13.96 -7.41 -17.71
C PHE A 202 -13.87 -8.70 -16.87
N MET A 203 -12.82 -9.50 -17.05
CA MET A 203 -12.63 -10.76 -16.33
C MET A 203 -12.49 -10.53 -14.82
N ILE A 204 -11.74 -9.50 -14.42
CA ILE A 204 -11.64 -9.08 -13.03
C ILE A 204 -13.01 -8.65 -12.51
N ASN A 205 -13.74 -7.78 -13.19
CA ASN A 205 -15.06 -7.35 -12.73
C ASN A 205 -16.03 -8.54 -12.59
N LYS A 206 -16.01 -9.48 -13.53
CA LYS A 206 -16.87 -10.67 -13.49
C LYS A 206 -16.53 -11.67 -12.40
N GLU A 207 -15.25 -11.92 -12.14
CA GLU A 207 -14.81 -12.81 -11.07
C GLU A 207 -14.93 -12.17 -9.68
N THR A 208 -14.82 -10.83 -9.62
CA THR A 208 -15.01 -10.05 -8.40
C THR A 208 -16.46 -9.72 -8.10
N GLU A 209 -17.36 -9.98 -9.04
CA GLU A 209 -18.81 -10.06 -8.81
C GLU A 209 -19.19 -11.33 -8.05
N ASN A 210 -18.50 -11.58 -6.95
CA ASN A 210 -19.02 -12.40 -5.89
C ASN A 210 -20.11 -11.60 -5.17
N VAL A 211 -21.35 -11.86 -5.60
CA VAL A 211 -22.62 -11.41 -5.03
C VAL A 211 -22.89 -9.92 -5.22
N ARG A 212 -23.79 -9.59 -6.15
CA ARG A 212 -24.24 -8.22 -6.37
C ARG A 212 -25.44 -7.82 -5.49
N SER A 213 -26.15 -8.77 -4.87
CA SER A 213 -27.21 -8.45 -3.90
C SER A 213 -27.49 -9.59 -2.91
N SER A 214 -28.05 -9.24 -1.75
CA SER A 214 -28.53 -10.24 -0.79
C SER A 214 -29.57 -11.20 -1.41
N GLU A 215 -30.28 -10.77 -2.45
CA GLU A 215 -31.29 -11.57 -3.14
C GLU A 215 -30.67 -12.71 -3.97
N GLU A 216 -29.48 -12.50 -4.55
CA GLU A 216 -28.77 -13.55 -5.28
C GLU A 216 -28.21 -14.62 -4.34
N ILE A 217 -27.69 -14.22 -3.17
CA ILE A 217 -27.33 -15.15 -2.10
C ILE A 217 -28.56 -15.94 -1.66
N GLU A 218 -29.66 -15.25 -1.34
CA GLU A 218 -30.88 -15.92 -0.91
C GLU A 218 -31.41 -16.87 -1.97
N MET A 219 -31.35 -16.52 -3.26
CA MET A 219 -31.73 -17.41 -4.35
C MET A 219 -30.82 -18.64 -4.45
N ALA A 220 -29.50 -18.48 -4.33
CA ALA A 220 -28.56 -19.60 -4.34
C ALA A 220 -28.78 -20.55 -3.15
N PHE A 221 -29.01 -20.00 -1.95
CA PHE A 221 -29.36 -20.80 -0.77
C PHE A 221 -30.73 -21.50 -0.96
N ARG A 222 -31.73 -20.83 -1.51
CA ARG A 222 -33.02 -21.47 -1.84
C ARG A 222 -32.86 -22.58 -2.88
N ALA A 223 -31.97 -22.41 -3.87
CA ALA A 223 -31.72 -23.42 -4.90
C ALA A 223 -31.03 -24.69 -4.36
N LEU A 224 -30.25 -24.59 -3.29
CA LEU A 224 -29.66 -25.73 -2.59
C LEU A 224 -30.69 -26.51 -1.75
N SER A 225 -31.78 -25.86 -1.33
CA SER A 225 -32.85 -26.53 -0.63
C SER A 225 -33.72 -27.38 -1.57
N LYS A 226 -34.12 -28.58 -1.14
CA LYS A 226 -35.19 -29.31 -1.83
C LYS A 226 -36.46 -28.47 -1.76
N GLU A 227 -37.12 -28.29 -2.90
CA GLU A 227 -38.38 -27.55 -3.06
C GLU A 227 -38.31 -26.02 -2.82
N PHE A 228 -37.14 -25.37 -2.98
CA PHE A 228 -37.02 -23.90 -2.91
C PHE A 228 -37.52 -23.29 -1.57
N ARG A 229 -37.27 -24.00 -0.48
CA ARG A 229 -37.66 -23.63 0.88
C ARG A 229 -36.83 -22.44 1.39
N PRO A 230 -37.38 -21.64 2.33
CA PRO A 230 -36.68 -20.48 2.90
C PRO A 230 -35.56 -20.85 3.91
N TYR A 231 -35.19 -22.12 4.00
CA TYR A 231 -34.13 -22.63 4.87
C TYR A 231 -33.40 -23.79 4.19
N VAL A 232 -32.12 -23.97 4.54
CA VAL A 232 -31.26 -25.07 4.06
C VAL A 232 -30.85 -25.92 5.25
N ILE A 233 -30.87 -27.26 5.12
CA ILE A 233 -30.39 -28.16 6.16
C ILE A 233 -28.92 -28.55 5.93
N ALA A 234 -28.21 -28.95 6.98
CA ALA A 234 -26.78 -29.29 6.89
C ALA A 234 -26.50 -30.35 5.81
N GLU A 235 -27.37 -31.35 5.67
CA GLU A 235 -27.25 -32.38 4.62
C GLU A 235 -27.36 -31.82 3.20
N GLU A 236 -28.11 -30.73 2.97
CA GLU A 236 -28.23 -30.06 1.66
C GLU A 236 -27.05 -29.13 1.36
N LEU A 237 -26.34 -28.68 2.39
CA LEU A 237 -25.19 -27.77 2.25
C LEU A 237 -23.87 -28.51 1.93
N PHE A 238 -23.80 -29.79 2.29
CA PHE A 238 -22.61 -30.65 2.14
C PHE A 238 -22.83 -31.86 1.23
N ALA A 239 -23.97 -31.93 0.52
CA ALA A 239 -24.27 -32.93 -0.50
C ALA A 239 -23.61 -32.59 -1.84
#